data_AF-A0A3E4UKQ5-F1
#
_entry.id   AF-A0A3E4UKQ5-F1
#
_cell.length_a   1.000
_cell.length_b   1.000
_cell.length_c   1.000
_cell.angle_alpha   90.00
_cell.angle_beta   90.00
_cell.angle_gamma   90.00
#
_symmetry.space_group_name_H-M   'P 1'
#
loop_
_entity.id
_entity.type
_entity.pdbx_description
1 polymer ?
#
loop_
_entity_poly.entity_id
_entity_poly.type
_entity_poly.pdbx_seq_one_letter_code
_entity_poly.pdbx_strand_id
1 'polypeptide(L)'
;MANSVTFEDQETYNSDRERQLNLNSKIYQMIRIIKSKGDSIETSLKIIIDPNGNYQFSVDDFWLQRFKADVYGKANIDDMEAKERNSTADEIVSYLSDKFCVFSQGEKQYTDKEKKDYGLPQEFEKSDLLDILNIRYELSLHAYQKYLSVTVAKDVSDETVAAIMENQYDISGVDIKQDTIRVYEGGEACSSILGYTGTISSEELKERNDSKLTINSIVGKSGMEQYLDQVLQGRDGKKEVYVDNTGRTTQDLGVIQQPRAGKDVYLSIDVELQKKTYEALEKKIADILVQSFD
;
A
#
# COMPACT_ATOMS: atom_id res chain seq x y z
N MET A 1 -7.17 16.42 -3.75
CA MET A 1 -6.99 15.68 -2.48
C MET A 1 -7.64 14.34 -2.71
N ALA A 2 -7.02 13.28 -2.21
CA ALA A 2 -7.54 11.92 -2.30
C ALA A 2 -7.81 11.42 -0.88
N ASN A 3 -8.86 10.63 -0.71
CA ASN A 3 -9.13 9.97 0.55
C ASN A 3 -8.54 8.56 0.51
N SER A 4 -7.90 8.16 1.59
CA SER A 4 -7.34 6.83 1.78
C SER A 4 -8.01 6.18 2.97
N VAL A 5 -8.36 4.90 2.85
CA VAL A 5 -8.76 4.10 4.01
C VAL A 5 -7.50 3.59 4.67
N THR A 6 -7.40 3.77 5.98
CA THR A 6 -6.26 3.33 6.79
C THR A 6 -6.72 2.42 7.91
N PHE A 7 -5.83 1.55 8.39
CA PHE A 7 -6.15 0.61 9.47
C PHE A 7 -5.01 0.48 10.48
N GLU A 8 -5.37 0.40 11.76
CA GLU A 8 -4.45 0.18 12.88
C GLU A 8 -5.10 -0.67 14.00
N ASP A 9 -4.28 -1.46 14.70
CA ASP A 9 -4.72 -2.29 15.83
C ASP A 9 -4.60 -1.53 17.16
N GLN A 10 -5.62 -0.72 17.48
CA GLN A 10 -5.64 0.12 18.68
C GLN A 10 -6.22 -0.56 19.94
N GLU A 11 -6.85 -1.73 19.80
CA GLU A 11 -7.64 -2.31 20.90
C GLU A 11 -6.84 -3.20 21.84
N THR A 12 -7.31 -3.29 23.09
CA THR A 12 -6.82 -4.28 24.05
C THR A 12 -7.76 -5.48 24.06
N TYR A 13 -7.19 -6.68 24.17
CA TYR A 13 -7.94 -7.94 24.09
C TYR A 13 -7.61 -8.80 25.31
N ASN A 14 -8.55 -9.63 25.73
CA ASN A 14 -8.37 -10.52 26.88
C ASN A 14 -7.56 -11.76 26.52
N SER A 15 -7.45 -12.09 25.23
CA SER A 15 -6.63 -13.20 24.73
C SER A 15 -6.12 -12.97 23.31
N ASP A 16 -5.06 -13.67 22.93
CA ASP A 16 -4.58 -13.68 21.54
C ASP A 16 -5.64 -14.20 20.58
N ARG A 17 -6.45 -15.20 20.98
CA ARG A 17 -7.50 -15.77 20.12
C ARG A 17 -8.55 -14.72 19.76
N GLU A 18 -9.02 -14.00 20.78
CA GLU A 18 -9.96 -12.88 20.63
C GLU A 18 -9.36 -11.80 19.73
N ARG A 19 -8.09 -11.45 19.96
CA ARG A 19 -7.37 -10.50 19.10
C ARG A 19 -7.36 -10.93 17.63
N GLN A 20 -7.04 -12.20 17.33
CA GLN A 20 -6.99 -12.65 15.94
C GLN A 20 -8.37 -12.70 15.29
N LEU A 21 -9.40 -13.19 16.00
CA LEU A 21 -10.78 -13.17 15.51
C LEU A 21 -11.26 -11.75 15.21
N ASN A 22 -11.01 -10.81 16.13
CA ASN A 22 -11.39 -9.42 15.99
C ASN A 22 -10.68 -8.75 14.81
N LEU A 23 -9.36 -8.93 14.68
CA LEU A 23 -8.61 -8.35 13.56
C LEU A 23 -9.06 -8.90 12.20
N ASN A 24 -9.23 -10.22 12.08
CA ASN A 24 -9.69 -10.83 10.84
C ASN A 24 -11.12 -10.37 10.50
N SER A 25 -11.97 -10.22 11.52
CA SER A 25 -13.35 -9.71 11.38
C SER A 25 -13.38 -8.29 10.82
N LYS A 26 -12.67 -7.36 11.47
CA LYS A 26 -12.66 -5.95 11.05
C LYS A 26 -12.08 -5.78 9.66
N ILE A 27 -10.97 -6.47 9.37
CA ILE A 27 -10.36 -6.46 8.04
C ILE A 27 -11.34 -6.98 7.00
N TYR A 28 -12.00 -8.11 7.27
CA TYR A 28 -12.99 -8.68 6.35
C TYR A 28 -14.16 -7.71 6.11
N GLN A 29 -14.76 -7.16 7.15
CA GLN A 29 -15.87 -6.22 7.04
C GLN A 29 -15.48 -4.95 6.27
N MET A 30 -14.31 -4.38 6.58
CA MET A 30 -13.75 -3.24 5.86
C MET A 30 -13.57 -3.53 4.37
N ILE A 31 -12.96 -4.67 4.01
CA ILE A 31 -12.80 -5.09 2.60
C ILE A 31 -14.16 -5.15 1.91
N ARG A 32 -15.17 -5.73 2.57
CA ARG A 32 -16.53 -5.83 2.01
C ARG A 32 -17.16 -4.47 1.77
N ILE A 33 -17.00 -3.52 2.69
CA ILE A 33 -17.50 -2.15 2.53
C ILE A 33 -16.83 -1.50 1.32
N ILE A 34 -15.50 -1.49 1.26
CA ILE A 34 -14.72 -0.86 0.18
C ILE A 34 -15.12 -1.45 -1.19
N LYS A 35 -15.10 -2.78 -1.32
CA LYS A 35 -15.45 -3.46 -2.57
C LYS A 35 -16.91 -3.23 -2.97
N SER A 36 -17.84 -3.11 -2.01
CA SER A 36 -19.25 -2.86 -2.31
C SER A 36 -19.50 -1.52 -3.01
N LYS A 37 -18.54 -0.59 -2.90
CA LYS A 37 -18.57 0.73 -3.55
C LYS A 37 -17.75 0.79 -4.84
N GLY A 38 -17.14 -0.33 -5.24
CA GLY A 38 -16.32 -0.42 -6.44
C GLY A 38 -14.86 0.02 -6.25
N ASP A 39 -14.45 0.36 -5.02
CA ASP A 39 -13.08 0.71 -4.71
C ASP A 39 -12.21 -0.53 -4.48
N SER A 40 -10.90 -0.38 -4.68
CA SER A 40 -9.93 -1.48 -4.65
C SER A 40 -9.02 -1.42 -3.42
N ILE A 41 -8.55 -2.58 -2.99
CA ILE A 41 -7.59 -2.72 -1.87
C ILE A 41 -6.16 -2.60 -2.41
N GLU A 42 -5.33 -1.84 -1.71
CA GLU A 42 -3.89 -1.74 -1.96
C GLU A 42 -3.24 -3.12 -1.79
N THR A 43 -2.51 -3.55 -2.81
CA THR A 43 -1.84 -4.85 -2.82
C THR A 43 -0.36 -4.67 -2.55
N SER A 44 0.11 -5.23 -1.45
CA SER A 44 1.54 -5.22 -1.10
C SER A 44 2.21 -6.57 -1.25
N LEU A 45 1.46 -7.67 -1.01
CA LEU A 45 1.92 -9.01 -1.34
C LEU A 45 2.11 -9.10 -2.85
N LYS A 46 3.21 -9.70 -3.27
CA LYS A 46 3.50 -9.91 -4.69
C LYS A 46 2.79 -11.14 -5.22
N ILE A 47 1.52 -11.32 -4.83
CA ILE A 47 0.64 -12.43 -5.20
C ILE A 47 -0.66 -11.86 -5.75
N ILE A 48 -1.08 -12.38 -6.91
CA ILE A 48 -2.34 -12.05 -7.57
C ILE A 48 -3.10 -13.34 -7.89
N ILE A 49 -4.37 -13.21 -8.27
CA ILE A 49 -5.18 -14.32 -8.79
C ILE A 49 -5.17 -14.25 -10.32
N ASP A 50 -4.76 -15.34 -10.97
CA ASP A 50 -4.77 -15.46 -12.43
C ASP A 50 -6.21 -15.59 -12.98
N PRO A 51 -6.44 -15.46 -14.30
CA PRO A 51 -7.76 -15.64 -14.90
C PRO A 51 -8.39 -17.03 -14.67
N ASN A 52 -7.61 -18.02 -14.27
CA ASN A 52 -8.07 -19.38 -13.95
C ASN A 52 -8.41 -19.55 -12.46
N GLY A 53 -8.25 -18.51 -11.63
CA GLY A 53 -8.53 -18.55 -10.20
C GLY A 53 -7.40 -19.13 -9.34
N ASN A 54 -6.16 -19.19 -9.85
CA ASN A 54 -4.99 -19.68 -9.14
C ASN A 54 -4.14 -18.53 -8.59
N TYR A 55 -3.51 -18.74 -7.43
CA TYR A 55 -2.54 -17.78 -6.94
C TYR A 55 -1.27 -17.83 -7.79
N GLN A 56 -0.75 -16.68 -8.16
CA GLN A 56 0.51 -16.56 -8.89
C GLN A 56 1.29 -15.35 -8.40
N PHE A 57 2.62 -15.39 -8.57
CA PHE A 57 3.45 -14.24 -8.27
C PHE A 57 3.26 -13.12 -9.30
N SER A 58 3.25 -11.88 -8.83
CA SER A 58 3.19 -10.69 -9.69
C SER A 58 4.57 -10.13 -10.05
N VAL A 59 5.63 -10.78 -9.57
CA VAL A 59 7.04 -10.41 -9.79
C VAL A 59 7.87 -11.66 -10.04
N ASP A 60 9.02 -11.49 -10.67
CA ASP A 60 9.93 -12.56 -11.09
C ASP A 60 11.36 -12.36 -10.58
N ASP A 61 12.21 -13.34 -10.87
CA ASP A 61 13.66 -13.34 -10.66
C ASP A 61 14.09 -12.83 -9.28
N PHE A 62 14.90 -11.77 -9.25
CA PHE A 62 15.44 -11.18 -8.04
C PHE A 62 14.34 -10.65 -7.11
N TRP A 63 13.30 -10.00 -7.66
CA TRP A 63 12.22 -9.42 -6.88
C TRP A 63 11.36 -10.50 -6.22
N LEU A 64 11.16 -11.63 -6.89
CA LEU A 64 10.49 -12.79 -6.32
C LEU A 64 11.28 -13.36 -5.13
N GLN A 65 12.59 -13.51 -5.28
CA GLN A 65 13.43 -14.01 -4.19
C GLN A 65 13.49 -13.02 -3.02
N ARG A 66 13.52 -11.71 -3.29
CA ARG A 66 13.48 -10.68 -2.25
C ARG A 66 12.16 -10.72 -1.48
N PHE A 67 11.03 -10.79 -2.19
CA PHE A 67 9.71 -10.92 -1.59
C PHE A 67 9.60 -12.14 -0.68
N LYS A 68 10.09 -13.31 -1.14
CA LYS A 68 10.13 -14.53 -0.33
C LYS A 68 10.96 -14.35 0.95
N ALA A 69 12.13 -13.73 0.84
CA ALA A 69 12.96 -13.42 2.00
C ALA A 69 12.21 -12.57 3.03
N ASP A 70 11.48 -11.54 2.58
CA ASP A 70 10.67 -10.69 3.47
C ASP A 70 9.53 -11.45 4.15
N VAL A 71 8.80 -12.28 3.41
CA VAL A 71 7.72 -13.13 3.94
C VAL A 71 8.22 -14.03 5.09
N TYR A 72 9.40 -14.62 4.90
CA TYR A 72 10.04 -15.51 5.87
C TYR A 72 10.97 -14.80 6.87
N GLY A 73 11.03 -13.47 6.86
CA GLY A 73 11.81 -12.67 7.81
C GLY A 73 13.33 -12.83 7.68
N LYS A 74 13.84 -13.08 6.48
CA LYS A 74 15.27 -13.23 6.18
C LYS A 74 15.86 -11.88 5.74
N ALA A 75 17.02 -11.54 6.30
CA ALA A 75 17.71 -10.29 5.98
C ALA A 75 18.24 -10.29 4.54
N ASN A 76 18.78 -11.43 4.08
CA ASN A 76 19.27 -11.61 2.72
C ASN A 76 18.59 -12.80 2.05
N ILE A 77 18.55 -12.78 0.71
CA ILE A 77 18.01 -13.88 -0.10
C ILE A 77 18.76 -15.20 0.18
N ASP A 78 20.06 -15.12 0.44
CA ASP A 78 20.92 -16.28 0.69
C ASP A 78 20.66 -16.94 2.05
N ASP A 79 19.99 -16.26 2.99
CA ASP A 79 19.64 -16.77 4.31
C ASP A 79 18.41 -17.70 4.28
N MET A 80 17.76 -17.85 3.11
CA MET A 80 16.59 -18.71 2.93
C MET A 80 16.94 -20.19 2.77
N GLU A 81 16.17 -21.03 3.45
CA GLU A 81 16.16 -22.48 3.24
C GLU A 81 15.67 -22.83 1.82
N ALA A 82 16.03 -24.01 1.33
CA ALA A 82 15.61 -24.47 0.01
C ALA A 82 14.08 -24.51 -0.14
N LYS A 83 13.36 -24.87 0.92
CA LYS A 83 11.88 -24.88 0.93
C LYS A 83 11.30 -23.48 0.79
N GLU A 84 11.89 -22.48 1.45
CA GLU A 84 11.47 -21.07 1.41
C GLU A 84 11.72 -20.48 0.02
N ARG A 85 12.89 -20.73 -0.57
CA ARG A 85 13.24 -20.29 -1.93
C ARG A 85 12.32 -20.85 -3.00
N ASN A 86 11.94 -22.11 -2.87
CA ASN A 86 11.13 -22.83 -3.84
C ASN A 86 9.62 -22.75 -3.57
N SER A 87 9.19 -22.03 -2.52
CA SER A 87 7.78 -21.93 -2.17
C SER A 87 6.95 -21.34 -3.31
N THR A 88 5.81 -21.97 -3.58
CA THR A 88 4.78 -21.52 -4.52
C THR A 88 3.92 -20.41 -3.90
N ALA A 89 3.09 -19.76 -4.73
CA ALA A 89 2.17 -18.74 -4.24
C ALA A 89 1.14 -19.34 -3.26
N ASP A 90 0.61 -20.53 -3.57
CA ASP A 90 -0.30 -21.27 -2.67
C ASP A 90 0.36 -21.62 -1.32
N GLU A 91 1.62 -22.07 -1.33
CA GLU A 91 2.35 -22.37 -0.09
C GLU A 91 2.58 -21.13 0.77
N ILE A 92 2.84 -19.96 0.16
CA ILE A 92 2.95 -18.69 0.88
C ILE A 92 1.60 -18.25 1.42
N VAL A 93 0.52 -18.37 0.66
CA VAL A 93 -0.84 -18.07 1.14
C VAL A 93 -1.20 -18.96 2.33
N SER A 94 -0.89 -20.26 2.27
CA SER A 94 -1.09 -21.18 3.40
C SER A 94 -0.25 -20.78 4.61
N TYR A 95 1.05 -20.53 4.40
CA TYR A 95 1.96 -20.11 5.46
C TYR A 95 1.50 -18.82 6.16
N LEU A 96 1.08 -17.80 5.40
CA LEU A 96 0.60 -16.54 5.95
C LEU A 96 -0.77 -16.72 6.64
N SER A 97 -1.65 -17.56 6.11
CA SER A 97 -2.93 -17.89 6.76
C SER A 97 -2.72 -18.48 8.15
N ASP A 98 -1.74 -19.37 8.30
CA ASP A 98 -1.37 -19.96 9.59
C ASP A 98 -0.70 -18.91 10.50
N LYS A 99 0.30 -18.18 9.97
CA LYS A 99 1.03 -17.12 10.69
C LYS A 99 0.08 -16.06 11.27
N PHE A 100 -0.97 -15.72 10.53
CA PHE A 100 -1.95 -14.71 10.91
C PHE A 100 -3.21 -15.28 11.55
N CYS A 101 -3.26 -16.60 11.76
CA CYS A 101 -4.38 -17.29 12.39
C CYS A 101 -5.71 -16.98 11.69
N VAL A 102 -5.78 -17.05 10.36
CA VAL A 102 -7.01 -16.72 9.61
C VAL A 102 -8.11 -17.75 9.86
N PHE A 103 -7.74 -19.03 10.00
CA PHE A 103 -8.66 -20.16 10.16
C PHE A 103 -8.58 -20.84 11.52
N SER A 104 -7.41 -20.81 12.15
CA SER A 104 -7.11 -21.53 13.38
C SER A 104 -6.05 -20.80 14.20
N GLN A 105 -5.96 -21.14 15.48
CA GLN A 105 -4.82 -20.77 16.31
C GLN A 105 -4.16 -22.05 16.83
N GLY A 106 -2.97 -22.35 16.32
CA GLY A 106 -2.38 -23.69 16.45
C GLY A 106 -3.30 -24.74 15.84
N GLU A 107 -3.51 -25.85 16.55
CA GLU A 107 -4.38 -26.95 16.08
C GLU A 107 -5.88 -26.66 16.22
N LYS A 108 -6.28 -25.56 16.87
CA LYS A 108 -7.68 -25.24 17.17
C LYS A 108 -8.30 -24.32 16.13
N GLN A 109 -9.11 -24.91 15.24
CA GLN A 109 -9.92 -24.17 14.27
C GLN A 109 -10.93 -23.23 14.96
N TYR A 110 -11.32 -22.17 14.26
CA TYR A 110 -12.45 -21.34 14.67
C TYR A 110 -13.76 -22.09 14.53
N THR A 111 -14.55 -22.10 15.60
CA THR A 111 -15.87 -22.74 15.63
C THR A 111 -16.88 -21.94 14.81
N ASP A 112 -17.96 -22.59 14.38
CA ASP A 112 -19.08 -21.91 13.70
C ASP A 112 -19.68 -20.78 14.53
N LYS A 113 -19.71 -20.97 15.86
CA LYS A 113 -20.15 -19.94 16.78
C LYS A 113 -19.21 -18.74 16.76
N GLU A 114 -17.90 -18.94 16.86
CA GLU A 114 -16.91 -17.86 16.79
C GLU A 114 -17.00 -17.14 15.43
N LYS A 115 -17.04 -17.88 14.32
CA LYS A 115 -17.17 -17.24 13.00
C LYS A 115 -18.43 -16.38 12.93
N LYS A 116 -19.57 -16.89 13.40
CA LYS A 116 -20.83 -16.15 13.44
C LYS A 116 -20.78 -14.92 14.35
N ASP A 117 -20.26 -15.08 15.57
CA ASP A 117 -20.19 -14.00 16.56
C ASP A 117 -19.30 -12.84 16.07
N TYR A 118 -18.30 -13.16 15.22
CA TYR A 118 -17.39 -12.18 14.62
C TYR A 118 -17.72 -11.83 13.15
N GLY A 119 -18.86 -12.25 12.61
CA GLY A 119 -19.25 -11.93 11.24
C GLY A 119 -18.30 -12.44 10.15
N LEU A 120 -17.56 -13.52 10.43
CA LEU A 120 -16.68 -14.18 9.48
C LEU A 120 -17.44 -15.22 8.65
N PRO A 121 -17.09 -15.40 7.36
CA PRO A 121 -17.72 -16.41 6.53
C PRO A 121 -17.26 -17.81 6.93
N GLN A 122 -18.01 -18.82 6.49
CA GLN A 122 -17.61 -20.21 6.73
C GLN A 122 -16.36 -20.58 5.95
N GLU A 123 -16.29 -20.13 4.70
CA GLU A 123 -15.14 -20.21 3.81
C GLU A 123 -14.96 -18.84 3.17
N PHE A 124 -13.70 -18.40 3.04
CA PHE A 124 -13.39 -17.17 2.31
C PHE A 124 -13.30 -17.45 0.82
N GLU A 125 -13.83 -16.53 0.01
CA GLU A 125 -13.45 -16.43 -1.39
C GLU A 125 -11.94 -16.23 -1.48
N LYS A 126 -11.28 -16.77 -2.51
CA LYS A 126 -9.82 -16.65 -2.68
C LYS A 126 -9.36 -15.19 -2.69
N SER A 127 -10.13 -14.31 -3.33
CA SER A 127 -9.84 -12.88 -3.38
C SER A 127 -9.94 -12.22 -2.01
N ASP A 128 -10.97 -12.53 -1.22
CA ASP A 128 -11.14 -11.98 0.12
C ASP A 128 -10.04 -12.50 1.08
N LEU A 129 -9.64 -13.77 0.95
CA LEU A 129 -8.50 -14.30 1.70
C LEU A 129 -7.21 -13.55 1.35
N LEU A 130 -6.92 -13.37 0.06
CA LEU A 130 -5.72 -12.66 -0.38
C LEU A 130 -5.69 -11.23 0.14
N ASP A 131 -6.81 -10.52 0.12
CA ASP A 131 -6.91 -9.15 0.65
C ASP A 131 -6.72 -9.09 2.16
N ILE A 132 -7.27 -10.05 2.92
CA ILE A 132 -6.98 -10.18 4.35
C ILE A 132 -5.48 -10.36 4.56
N LEU A 133 -4.85 -11.27 3.82
CA LEU A 133 -3.41 -11.54 3.95
C LEU A 133 -2.57 -10.32 3.56
N ASN A 134 -2.96 -9.55 2.55
CA ASN A 134 -2.31 -8.29 2.16
C ASN A 134 -2.23 -7.33 3.35
N ILE A 135 -3.38 -7.03 3.96
CA ILE A 135 -3.47 -6.08 5.07
C ILE A 135 -2.73 -6.62 6.29
N ARG A 136 -2.87 -7.91 6.58
CA ARG A 136 -2.18 -8.58 7.70
C ARG A 136 -0.66 -8.59 7.53
N TYR A 137 -0.19 -8.76 6.29
CA TYR A 137 1.22 -8.69 5.95
C TYR A 137 1.76 -7.28 6.16
N GLU A 138 1.08 -6.24 5.67
CA GLU A 138 1.46 -4.84 5.91
C GLU A 138 1.52 -4.51 7.40
N LEU A 139 0.49 -4.88 8.17
CA LEU A 139 0.50 -4.70 9.63
C LEU A 139 1.70 -5.40 10.29
N SER A 140 2.12 -6.55 9.76
CA SER A 140 3.27 -7.29 10.28
C SER A 140 4.61 -6.61 9.99
N LEU A 141 4.73 -5.93 8.84
CA LEU A 141 5.91 -5.14 8.50
C LEU A 141 6.06 -3.91 9.43
N HIS A 142 4.94 -3.37 9.90
CA HIS A 142 4.89 -2.23 10.82
C HIS A 142 4.69 -2.63 12.29
N ALA A 143 4.91 -3.90 12.66
CA ALA A 143 4.57 -4.42 13.99
C ALA A 143 5.31 -3.73 15.17
N TYR A 144 6.48 -3.12 14.93
CA TYR A 144 7.23 -2.34 15.92
C TYR A 144 6.82 -0.85 15.99
N GLN A 145 5.98 -0.41 15.06
CA GLN A 145 5.46 0.95 14.96
C GLN A 145 3.93 0.91 14.85
N LYS A 146 3.27 0.22 15.80
CA LYS A 146 1.79 0.05 15.78
C LYS A 146 1.00 1.37 15.83
N TYR A 147 1.65 2.47 16.18
CA TYR A 147 1.12 3.83 16.09
C TYR A 147 1.03 4.37 14.64
N LEU A 148 1.57 3.65 13.65
CA LEU A 148 1.42 3.98 12.23
C LEU A 148 0.33 3.08 11.62
N SER A 149 -0.73 3.72 11.15
CA SER A 149 -1.77 3.08 10.37
C SER A 149 -1.23 2.59 9.02
N VAL A 150 -1.65 1.41 8.59
CA VAL A 150 -1.39 0.92 7.23
C VAL A 150 -2.43 1.49 6.27
N THR A 151 -2.02 1.85 5.05
CA THR A 151 -2.97 2.28 4.02
C THR A 151 -3.57 1.05 3.35
N VAL A 152 -4.89 0.93 3.38
CA VAL A 152 -5.65 -0.22 2.89
C VAL A 152 -6.24 0.05 1.50
N ALA A 153 -6.68 1.27 1.23
CA ALA A 153 -7.19 1.67 -0.07
C ALA A 153 -6.82 3.14 -0.30
N LYS A 154 -6.49 3.52 -1.53
CA LYS A 154 -6.18 4.90 -1.92
C LYS A 154 -7.19 5.43 -2.91
N ASP A 155 -7.35 6.75 -2.90
CA ASP A 155 -8.22 7.47 -3.82
C ASP A 155 -9.64 6.91 -3.86
N VAL A 156 -10.17 6.61 -2.66
CA VAL A 156 -11.50 6.01 -2.52
C VAL A 156 -12.60 7.04 -2.79
N SER A 157 -13.71 6.54 -3.31
CA SER A 157 -14.90 7.34 -3.57
C SER A 157 -15.50 7.97 -2.30
N ASP A 158 -16.22 9.08 -2.46
CA ASP A 158 -16.98 9.70 -1.37
C ASP A 158 -18.04 8.73 -0.78
N GLU A 159 -18.53 7.78 -1.58
CA GLU A 159 -19.42 6.73 -1.10
C GLU A 159 -18.73 5.74 -0.15
N THR A 160 -17.47 5.39 -0.42
CA THR A 160 -16.65 4.59 0.50
C THR A 160 -16.33 5.36 1.76
N VAL A 161 -15.98 6.65 1.65
CA VAL A 161 -15.76 7.51 2.82
C VAL A 161 -16.99 7.51 3.73
N ALA A 162 -18.18 7.78 3.17
CA ALA A 162 -19.41 7.78 3.93
C ALA A 162 -19.70 6.41 4.57
N ALA A 163 -19.56 5.32 3.80
CA ALA A 163 -19.85 3.97 4.30
C ALA A 163 -18.87 3.54 5.41
N ILE A 164 -17.59 3.88 5.32
CA ILE A 164 -16.61 3.60 6.39
C ILE A 164 -16.97 4.40 7.64
N MET A 165 -17.27 5.69 7.50
CA MET A 165 -17.64 6.54 8.64
C MET A 165 -18.92 6.08 9.34
N GLU A 166 -19.92 5.58 8.59
CA GLU A 166 -21.16 5.02 9.15
C GLU A 166 -20.91 3.74 9.96
N ASN A 167 -19.91 2.94 9.58
CA ASN A 167 -19.61 1.65 10.21
C ASN A 167 -18.43 1.72 11.19
N GLN A 168 -17.89 2.92 11.48
CA GLN A 168 -16.66 3.10 12.25
C GLN A 168 -16.71 2.48 13.67
N TYR A 169 -17.92 2.32 14.23
CA TYR A 169 -18.12 1.63 15.50
C TYR A 169 -17.81 0.13 15.42
N ASP A 170 -18.23 -0.53 14.35
CA ASP A 170 -18.07 -1.98 14.14
C ASP A 170 -16.66 -2.33 13.62
N ILE A 171 -16.07 -1.43 12.82
CA ILE A 171 -14.71 -1.55 12.27
C ILE A 171 -13.74 -0.56 12.93
N SER A 172 -13.70 -0.55 14.25
CA SER A 172 -12.78 0.32 15.00
C SER A 172 -11.32 0.11 14.60
N GLY A 173 -10.55 1.21 14.59
CA GLY A 173 -9.18 1.23 14.06
C GLY A 173 -9.10 1.44 12.55
N VAL A 174 -10.23 1.42 11.84
CA VAL A 174 -10.33 1.92 10.46
C VAL A 174 -10.62 3.42 10.48
N ASP A 175 -9.86 4.20 9.70
CA ASP A 175 -10.05 5.64 9.59
C ASP A 175 -9.84 6.14 8.16
N ILE A 176 -10.41 7.32 7.86
CA ILE A 176 -10.23 8.01 6.59
C ILE A 176 -9.13 9.05 6.74
N LYS A 177 -8.06 8.84 5.99
CA LYS A 177 -6.95 9.79 5.92
C LYS A 177 -6.98 10.54 4.60
N GLN A 178 -6.97 11.87 4.67
CA GLN A 178 -6.84 12.69 3.49
C GLN A 178 -5.36 12.83 3.12
N ASP A 179 -4.99 12.37 1.92
CA ASP A 179 -3.66 12.51 1.36
C ASP A 179 -3.68 13.40 0.10
N THR A 180 -2.50 13.90 -0.28
CA THR A 180 -2.34 14.66 -1.53
C THR A 180 -1.76 13.75 -2.60
N ILE A 181 -2.50 13.57 -3.69
CA ILE A 181 -2.01 12.87 -4.88
C ILE A 181 -1.42 13.86 -5.89
N ARG A 182 -0.40 13.42 -6.62
CA ARG A 182 0.19 14.19 -7.71
C ARG A 182 -0.63 13.95 -8.97
N VAL A 183 -1.10 15.03 -9.59
CA VAL A 183 -1.87 14.98 -10.84
C VAL A 183 -1.01 15.57 -11.95
N TYR A 184 -0.84 14.80 -13.03
CA TYR A 184 -0.04 15.19 -14.20
C TYR A 184 -0.94 15.65 -15.34
N GLU A 185 -1.13 16.96 -15.46
CA GLU A 185 -1.88 17.52 -16.59
C GLU A 185 -1.07 17.48 -17.89
N GLY A 186 -1.75 17.31 -19.02
CA GLY A 186 -1.13 17.26 -20.35
C GLY A 186 -0.85 15.85 -20.87
N GLY A 187 -1.06 14.81 -20.04
CA GLY A 187 -1.01 13.41 -20.46
C GLY A 187 0.33 13.03 -21.10
N GLU A 188 0.28 12.18 -22.12
CA GLU A 188 1.46 11.64 -22.81
C GLU A 188 2.37 12.74 -23.37
N ALA A 189 1.78 13.84 -23.88
CA ALA A 189 2.50 14.96 -24.47
C ALA A 189 3.46 15.66 -23.49
N CYS A 190 3.15 15.62 -22.19
CA CYS A 190 3.97 16.25 -21.14
C CYS A 190 4.70 15.24 -20.25
N SER A 191 4.37 13.94 -20.34
CA SER A 191 4.86 12.88 -19.46
C SER A 191 6.39 12.85 -19.31
N SER A 192 7.13 12.90 -20.42
CA SER A 192 8.60 12.82 -20.39
C SER A 192 9.26 14.10 -19.88
N ILE A 193 8.58 15.24 -20.01
CA ILE A 193 9.07 16.55 -19.54
C ILE A 193 8.85 16.66 -18.04
N LEU A 194 7.62 16.44 -17.59
CA LEU A 194 7.26 16.55 -16.18
C LEU A 194 7.90 15.41 -15.38
N GLY A 195 7.90 14.20 -15.93
CA GLY A 195 8.27 12.99 -15.22
C GLY A 195 7.20 12.60 -14.21
N TYR A 196 7.61 11.84 -13.20
CA TYR A 196 6.71 11.37 -12.14
C TYR A 196 7.41 11.29 -10.79
N THR A 197 6.62 11.18 -9.72
CA THR A 197 7.06 10.92 -8.35
C THR A 197 6.77 9.48 -7.93
N GLY A 198 7.54 8.93 -7.01
CA GLY A 198 7.30 7.61 -6.43
C GLY A 198 8.05 7.40 -5.12
N THR A 199 7.75 6.30 -4.43
CA THR A 199 8.44 5.92 -3.18
C THR A 199 9.94 5.77 -3.42
N ILE A 200 10.76 6.39 -2.58
CA ILE A 200 12.21 6.31 -2.66
C ILE A 200 12.70 4.87 -2.48
N SER A 201 13.66 4.44 -3.29
CA SER A 201 14.31 3.14 -3.14
C SER A 201 15.35 3.19 -2.02
N SER A 202 15.75 2.02 -1.52
CA SER A 202 16.82 1.93 -0.51
C SER A 202 18.16 2.46 -1.04
N GLU A 203 18.41 2.29 -2.33
CA GLU A 203 19.60 2.78 -3.03
C GLU A 203 19.56 4.31 -3.16
N GLU A 204 18.45 4.88 -3.65
CA GLU A 204 18.28 6.33 -3.77
C GLU A 204 18.37 7.04 -2.41
N LEU A 205 17.81 6.44 -1.36
CA LEU A 205 17.88 6.99 0.00
C LEU A 205 19.33 7.07 0.49
N LYS A 206 20.14 6.03 0.22
CA LYS A 206 21.57 6.01 0.55
C LYS A 206 22.36 7.03 -0.27
N GLU A 207 22.08 7.14 -1.57
CA GLU A 207 22.76 8.07 -2.48
C GLU A 207 22.47 9.54 -2.13
N ARG A 208 21.20 9.87 -1.87
CA ARG A 208 20.78 11.22 -1.52
C ARG A 208 21.31 11.64 -0.15
N ASN A 209 21.43 10.70 0.79
CA ASN A 209 21.95 10.91 2.14
C ASN A 209 21.36 12.18 2.83
N ASP A 210 20.09 12.48 2.55
CA ASP A 210 19.39 13.61 3.14
C ASP A 210 18.62 13.12 4.36
N SER A 211 19.02 13.59 5.54
CA SER A 211 18.36 13.30 6.82
C SER A 211 16.86 13.66 6.87
N LYS A 212 16.35 14.42 5.90
CA LYS A 212 14.92 14.74 5.78
C LYS A 212 14.12 13.64 5.06
N LEU A 213 14.79 12.74 4.35
CA LEU A 213 14.15 11.65 3.63
C LEU A 213 14.14 10.39 4.49
N THR A 214 13.07 9.62 4.36
CA THR A 214 12.89 8.31 4.97
C THR A 214 12.56 7.31 3.87
N ILE A 215 12.56 6.01 4.17
CA ILE A 215 12.18 4.98 3.20
C ILE A 215 10.73 5.11 2.70
N ASN A 216 9.90 5.85 3.45
CA ASN A 216 8.50 6.12 3.08
C ASN A 216 8.34 7.44 2.30
N SER A 217 9.42 8.17 2.03
CA SER A 217 9.35 9.45 1.31
C SER A 217 9.01 9.22 -0.16
N ILE A 218 8.07 10.02 -0.67
CA ILE A 218 7.81 10.16 -2.10
C ILE A 218 8.80 11.20 -2.65
N VAL A 219 9.48 10.86 -3.74
CA VAL A 219 10.48 11.70 -4.42
C VAL A 219 10.26 11.70 -5.93
N GLY A 220 10.72 12.75 -6.61
CA GLY A 220 10.80 12.81 -8.07
C GLY A 220 11.71 11.72 -8.64
N LYS A 221 11.17 10.93 -9.57
CA LYS A 221 11.82 9.78 -10.20
C LYS A 221 12.35 10.06 -11.61
N SER A 222 11.74 11.00 -12.31
CA SER A 222 12.17 11.41 -13.65
C SER A 222 11.77 12.86 -13.94
N GLY A 223 12.24 13.38 -15.07
CA GLY A 223 11.82 14.68 -15.61
C GLY A 223 12.07 15.86 -14.66
N MET A 224 11.19 16.85 -14.74
CA MET A 224 11.22 18.03 -13.87
C MET A 224 10.94 17.68 -12.40
N GLU A 225 10.14 16.66 -12.11
CA GLU A 225 9.90 16.21 -10.73
C GLU A 225 11.22 15.79 -10.06
N GLN A 226 12.05 14.99 -10.73
CA GLN A 226 13.36 14.61 -10.20
C GLN A 226 14.35 15.78 -10.18
N TYR A 227 14.39 16.58 -11.26
CA TYR A 227 15.36 17.67 -11.39
C TYR A 227 15.11 18.78 -10.35
N LEU A 228 13.85 19.08 -10.06
CA LEU A 228 13.44 20.13 -9.13
C LEU A 228 13.07 19.57 -7.75
N ASP A 229 13.32 18.29 -7.48
CA ASP A 229 12.88 17.61 -6.27
C ASP A 229 13.32 18.36 -5.00
N GLN A 230 14.53 18.91 -4.95
CA GLN A 230 15.01 19.66 -3.78
C GLN A 230 14.20 20.94 -3.47
N VAL A 231 13.57 21.56 -4.47
CA VAL A 231 12.73 22.76 -4.29
C VAL A 231 11.24 22.42 -4.16
N LEU A 232 10.82 21.33 -4.81
CA LEU A 232 9.46 20.81 -4.76
C LEU A 232 9.19 20.04 -3.46
N GLN A 233 10.22 19.41 -2.89
CA GLN A 233 10.10 18.69 -1.62
C GLN A 233 9.81 19.71 -0.52
N GLY A 234 8.71 19.47 0.19
CA GLY A 234 8.40 20.16 1.42
C GLY A 234 9.34 19.76 2.56
N ARG A 235 8.98 20.16 3.77
CA ARG A 235 9.55 19.61 5.01
C ARG A 235 8.46 18.95 5.80
N ASP A 236 8.68 17.71 6.17
CA ASP A 236 7.76 16.96 7.02
C ASP A 236 7.65 17.63 8.39
N GLY A 237 6.44 17.57 8.94
CA GLY A 237 6.20 17.93 10.33
C GLY A 237 6.64 16.81 11.26
N LYS A 238 6.59 17.06 12.57
CA LYS A 238 6.81 16.06 13.60
C LYS A 238 5.76 16.19 14.67
N LYS A 239 5.28 15.04 15.13
CA LYS A 239 4.35 14.89 16.23
C LYS A 239 4.98 13.99 17.26
N GLU A 240 4.81 14.32 18.54
CA GLU A 240 5.32 13.51 19.63
C GLU A 240 4.17 12.76 20.29
N VAL A 241 4.39 11.46 20.54
CA VAL A 241 3.39 10.58 21.16
C VAL A 241 4.10 9.69 22.18
N TYR A 242 3.47 9.44 23.33
CA TYR A 242 3.89 8.36 24.21
C TYR A 242 3.35 7.04 23.68
N VAL A 243 4.20 6.01 23.69
CA VAL A 243 3.82 4.64 23.34
C VAL A 243 4.11 3.69 24.48
N ASP A 244 3.33 2.61 24.58
CA ASP A 244 3.61 1.50 25.49
C ASP A 244 4.71 0.57 24.95
N ASN A 245 5.06 -0.46 25.72
CA ASN A 245 6.06 -1.47 25.33
C ASN A 245 5.66 -2.33 24.11
N THR A 246 4.41 -2.22 23.66
CA THR A 246 3.89 -2.91 22.47
C THR A 246 3.81 -1.98 21.24
N GLY A 247 4.20 -0.71 21.40
CA GLY A 247 4.21 0.31 20.35
C GLY A 247 2.88 1.04 20.15
N ARG A 248 1.91 0.89 21.06
CA ARG A 248 0.60 1.54 20.98
C ARG A 248 0.64 2.93 21.59
N THR A 249 0.01 3.90 20.95
CA THR A 249 -0.07 5.28 21.46
C THR A 249 -0.91 5.34 22.74
N THR A 250 -0.29 5.76 23.84
CA THR A 250 -0.94 5.98 25.13
C THR A 250 -1.34 7.44 25.33
N GLN A 251 -0.60 8.37 24.71
CA GLN A 251 -0.89 9.79 24.78
C GLN A 251 -0.34 10.54 23.58
N ASP A 252 -1.13 11.47 23.05
CA ASP A 252 -0.72 12.42 22.04
C ASP A 252 -0.20 13.70 22.70
N LEU A 253 1.06 14.08 22.45
CA LEU A 253 1.69 15.30 22.96
C LEU A 253 1.63 16.47 21.96
N GLY A 254 1.08 16.22 20.77
CA GLY A 254 0.85 17.22 19.75
C GLY A 254 2.03 17.42 18.79
N VAL A 255 1.85 18.42 17.91
CA VAL A 255 2.79 18.75 16.84
C VAL A 255 3.97 19.54 17.42
N ILE A 256 5.16 18.93 17.42
CA ILE A 256 6.42 19.58 17.83
C ILE A 256 7.11 20.31 16.67
N GLN A 257 6.75 20.01 15.42
CA GLN A 257 7.24 20.70 14.24
C GLN A 257 6.15 20.74 13.16
N GLN A 258 5.77 21.94 12.72
CA GLN A 258 4.80 22.12 11.64
C GLN A 258 5.40 21.73 10.29
N PRO A 259 4.67 21.01 9.42
CA PRO A 259 5.11 20.76 8.05
C PRO A 259 5.21 22.07 7.27
N ARG A 260 6.05 22.09 6.24
CA ARG A 260 6.16 23.20 5.30
C ARG A 260 6.00 22.69 3.88
N ALA A 261 5.12 23.30 3.11
CA ALA A 261 4.96 22.99 1.70
C ALA A 261 6.27 23.27 0.93
N GLY A 262 6.47 22.50 -0.15
CA GLY A 262 7.48 22.82 -1.15
C GLY A 262 7.17 24.13 -1.88
N LYS A 263 8.07 24.52 -2.78
CA LYS A 263 7.87 25.73 -3.59
C LYS A 263 7.15 25.41 -4.87
N ASP A 264 6.26 26.31 -5.27
CA ASP A 264 5.70 26.31 -6.61
C ASP A 264 6.80 26.66 -7.63
N VAL A 265 6.77 25.98 -8.77
CA VAL A 265 7.70 26.21 -9.88
C VAL A 265 6.91 26.56 -11.13
N TYR A 266 7.41 27.53 -11.89
CA TYR A 266 6.82 27.96 -13.14
C TYR A 266 7.78 27.58 -14.27
N LEU A 267 7.30 26.74 -15.18
CA LEU A 267 8.09 26.34 -16.35
C LEU A 267 7.89 27.35 -17.49
N SER A 268 8.90 27.51 -18.33
CA SER A 268 8.80 28.31 -19.56
C SER A 268 8.07 27.59 -20.70
N ILE A 269 7.47 26.44 -20.42
CA ILE A 269 6.86 25.55 -21.42
C ILE A 269 5.41 25.95 -21.61
N ASP A 270 5.05 26.26 -22.85
CA ASP A 270 3.66 26.46 -23.26
C ASP A 270 2.99 25.11 -23.50
N VAL A 271 1.96 24.79 -22.72
CA VAL A 271 1.29 23.49 -22.74
C VAL A 271 0.51 23.25 -24.04
N GLU A 272 -0.05 24.28 -24.65
CA GLU A 272 -0.79 24.14 -25.91
C GLU A 272 0.17 23.89 -27.08
N LEU A 273 1.29 24.61 -27.10
CA LEU A 273 2.35 24.40 -28.10
C LEU A 273 2.95 23.00 -27.97
N GLN A 274 3.20 22.54 -26.73
CA GLN A 274 3.73 21.20 -26.48
C GLN A 274 2.78 20.12 -27.00
N LYS A 275 1.47 20.22 -26.71
CA LYS A 275 0.46 19.27 -27.20
C LYS A 275 0.40 19.23 -28.72
N LYS A 276 0.35 20.38 -29.38
CA LYS A 276 0.35 20.46 -30.86
C LYS A 276 1.62 19.88 -31.47
N THR A 277 2.76 20.09 -30.82
CA THR A 277 4.05 19.53 -31.27
C THR A 277 4.05 18.01 -31.14
N TYR A 278 3.53 17.49 -30.04
CA TYR A 278 3.37 16.05 -29.82
C TYR A 278 2.47 15.41 -30.88
N GLU A 279 1.27 15.96 -31.11
CA GLU A 279 0.33 15.49 -32.14
C GLU A 279 0.95 15.49 -33.55
N ALA A 280 1.69 16.55 -33.90
CA ALA A 280 2.36 16.64 -35.19
C ALA A 280 3.45 15.57 -35.36
N LEU A 281 4.20 15.28 -34.28
CA LEU A 281 5.22 14.24 -34.28
C LEU A 281 4.61 12.84 -34.36
N GLU A 282 3.58 12.56 -33.56
CA GLU A 282 2.84 11.29 -33.56
C GLU A 282 2.33 10.96 -34.97
N LYS A 283 1.67 11.93 -35.60
CA LYS A 283 1.20 11.80 -36.99
C LYS A 283 2.35 11.47 -37.94
N LYS A 284 3.50 12.15 -37.80
CA LYS A 284 4.63 11.93 -38.69
C LYS A 284 5.25 10.54 -38.54
N ILE A 285 5.31 10.03 -37.31
CA ILE A 285 5.77 8.67 -37.02
C ILE A 285 4.81 7.65 -37.64
N ALA A 286 3.49 7.84 -37.47
CA ALA A 286 2.49 6.98 -38.07
C ALA A 286 2.62 6.93 -39.61
N ASP A 287 2.80 8.09 -40.27
CA ASP A 287 3.00 8.16 -41.72
C ASP A 287 4.24 7.37 -42.18
N ILE A 288 5.36 7.45 -41.44
CA ILE A 288 6.60 6.72 -41.75
C ILE A 288 6.40 5.21 -41.59
N LEU A 289 5.71 4.80 -40.52
CA LEU A 289 5.43 3.38 -40.27
C LEU A 289 4.59 2.80 -41.41
N VAL A 290 3.51 3.48 -41.82
CA VAL A 290 2.68 3.05 -42.96
C VAL A 290 3.52 2.92 -44.23
N GLN A 291 4.38 3.90 -44.53
CA GLN A 291 5.27 3.86 -45.71
C GLN A 291 6.34 2.76 -45.65
N SER A 292 6.68 2.26 -44.46
CA SER A 292 7.67 1.19 -44.31
C SER A 292 7.11 -0.23 -44.48
N PHE A 293 5.77 -0.35 -44.56
CA PHE A 293 5.06 -1.62 -44.79
C PHE A 293 4.54 -1.79 -46.22
N ASP A 294 4.76 -0.80 -47.09
CA ASP A 294 4.52 -0.84 -48.55
C ASP A 294 5.84 -0.97 -49.33
#